data_AF-A0A9E4N3I1-F1
#
_entry.id   AF-A0A9E4N3I1-F1
#
_cell.length_a   1.000
_cell.length_b   1.000
_cell.length_c   1.000
_cell.angle_alpha   90.00
_cell.angle_beta   90.00
_cell.angle_gamma   90.00
#
_symmetry.space_group_name_H-M   'P 1'
#
loop_
_entity.id
_entity.type
_entity.pdbx_description
1 polymer ?
#
loop_
_entity_poly.entity_id
_entity_poly.type
_entity_poly.pdbx_seq_one_letter_code
_entity_poly.pdbx_strand_id
1 'polypeptide(L)'
;MLGLLSAFFSGGGLNVVNNAIDKIAENKEHANAIKREVELELLKNQKSIDTAGADIIKKEIEAGGLAAQWRPILALAFGGIVVFYTIMQAMFAFGWVSVSVAVPSELWNLMLVMIGGYTLGRSGEKMVGNLKK
;
A
#
# COMPACT_ATOMS: atom_id res chain seq x y z
N MET A 1 17.75 -5.05 6.48
CA MET A 1 18.78 -5.51 5.52
C MET A 1 18.90 -4.57 4.32
N LEU A 2 17.80 -4.13 3.70
CA LEU A 2 17.82 -3.13 2.60
C LEU A 2 18.38 -1.74 3.01
N GLY A 3 18.11 -1.28 4.23
CA GLY A 3 18.62 0.01 4.73
C GLY A 3 20.14 0.07 5.00
N LEU A 4 20.77 -1.10 5.25
CA LEU A 4 22.23 -1.18 5.42
C LEU A 4 22.95 -1.17 4.06
N LEU A 5 22.35 -1.82 3.05
CA LEU A 5 22.85 -1.77 1.68
C LEU A 5 22.66 -0.39 1.06
N SER A 6 21.52 0.28 1.30
CA SER A 6 21.32 1.66 0.83
C SER A 6 22.27 2.63 1.51
N ALA A 7 22.56 2.50 2.81
CA ALA A 7 23.53 3.34 3.50
C ALA A 7 24.98 3.11 3.03
N PHE A 8 25.30 1.87 2.64
CA PHE A 8 26.58 1.54 2.02
C PHE A 8 26.70 2.15 0.61
N PHE A 9 25.61 2.14 -0.18
CA PHE A 9 25.58 2.73 -1.52
C PHE A 9 25.37 4.25 -1.54
N SER A 10 24.72 4.87 -0.55
CA SER A 10 24.31 6.28 -0.63
C SER A 10 25.30 7.28 -0.03
N GLY A 11 26.41 6.84 0.55
CA GLY A 11 27.42 7.79 1.08
C GLY A 11 28.72 7.19 1.60
N GLY A 12 28.69 6.01 2.23
CA GLY A 12 29.91 5.38 2.78
C GLY A 12 30.77 4.71 1.71
N GLY A 13 30.18 3.81 0.92
CA GLY A 13 30.87 3.02 -0.10
C GLY A 13 31.29 3.84 -1.32
N LEU A 14 30.48 4.84 -1.71
CA LEU A 14 30.80 5.75 -2.81
C LEU A 14 32.07 6.55 -2.53
N ASN A 15 32.28 6.97 -1.28
CA ASN A 15 33.50 7.66 -0.85
C ASN A 15 34.73 6.74 -0.80
N VAL A 16 34.57 5.46 -0.47
CA VAL A 16 35.67 4.47 -0.48
C VAL A 16 36.11 4.17 -1.92
N VAL A 17 35.15 3.97 -2.83
CA VAL A 17 35.42 3.76 -4.25
C VAL A 17 36.08 4.99 -4.87
N ASN A 18 35.58 6.19 -4.57
CA ASN A 18 36.18 7.44 -5.05
C ASN A 18 37.63 7.63 -4.59
N ASN A 19 37.92 7.34 -3.32
CA ASN A 19 39.29 7.41 -2.78
C ASN A 19 40.23 6.33 -3.35
N ALA A 20 39.70 5.15 -3.68
CA ALA A 20 40.49 4.10 -4.33
C ALA A 20 40.84 4.48 -5.78
N ILE A 21 39.89 5.07 -6.51
CA ILE A 21 40.11 5.59 -7.87
C ILE A 21 41.16 6.72 -7.84
N ASP A 22 41.09 7.64 -6.88
CA ASP A 22 42.05 8.73 -6.75
C ASP A 22 43.47 8.26 -6.37
N LYS A 23 43.62 7.08 -5.76
CA LYS A 23 44.93 6.48 -5.45
C LYS A 23 45.56 5.71 -6.61
N ILE A 24 44.76 5.25 -7.58
CA ILE A 24 45.21 4.41 -8.71
C ILE A 24 45.35 5.23 -9.99
N ALA A 25 44.58 6.32 -10.15
CA ALA A 25 44.61 7.13 -11.34
C ALA A 25 45.74 8.18 -11.32
N GLU A 26 46.69 8.04 -12.25
CA GLU A 26 47.86 8.93 -12.38
C GLU A 26 47.52 10.29 -13.02
N ASN A 27 46.34 10.44 -13.63
CA ASN A 27 45.83 11.69 -14.21
C ASN A 27 44.35 11.93 -13.83
N LYS A 28 44.03 13.15 -13.35
CA LYS A 28 42.70 13.56 -12.86
C LYS A 28 41.57 13.36 -13.88
N GLU A 29 41.89 13.41 -15.17
CA GLU A 29 40.91 13.24 -16.24
C GLU A 29 40.41 11.79 -16.35
N HIS A 30 41.32 10.81 -16.17
CA HIS A 30 40.98 9.38 -16.14
C HIS A 30 40.25 9.00 -14.85
N ALA A 31 40.60 9.60 -13.71
CA ALA A 31 39.88 9.43 -12.45
C ALA A 31 38.41 9.88 -12.57
N ASN A 32 38.17 11.03 -13.19
CA ASN A 32 36.83 11.56 -13.40
C ASN A 32 36.01 10.74 -14.41
N ALA A 33 36.66 10.13 -15.41
CA ALA A 33 35.99 9.23 -16.34
C ALA A 33 35.48 7.96 -15.64
N ILE A 34 36.32 7.33 -14.81
CA ILE A 34 35.96 6.12 -14.06
C ILE A 34 34.86 6.43 -13.03
N LYS A 35 34.93 7.58 -12.33
CA LYS A 35 33.88 7.99 -11.39
C LYS A 35 32.52 8.16 -12.08
N ARG A 36 32.48 8.77 -13.27
CA ARG A 36 31.25 8.88 -14.07
C ARG A 36 30.70 7.53 -14.49
N GLU A 37 31.55 6.59 -14.87
CA GLU A 37 31.13 5.26 -15.27
C GLU A 37 30.54 4.48 -14.09
N VAL A 38 31.17 4.56 -12.91
CA VAL A 38 30.62 4.01 -11.67
C VAL A 38 29.28 4.66 -11.32
N GLU A 39 29.17 5.99 -11.35
CA GLU A 39 27.89 6.68 -11.11
C GLU A 39 26.79 6.24 -12.10
N LEU A 40 27.13 6.06 -13.38
CA LEU A 40 26.19 5.57 -14.39
C LEU A 40 25.74 4.13 -14.12
N GLU A 41 26.64 3.24 -13.69
CA GLU A 41 26.28 1.87 -13.29
C GLU A 41 25.44 1.82 -12.02
N LEU A 42 25.74 2.68 -11.03
CA LEU A 42 24.96 2.82 -9.81
C LEU A 42 23.54 3.32 -10.13
N LEU A 43 23.41 4.33 -11.01
CA LEU A 43 22.12 4.84 -11.47
C LEU A 43 21.31 3.79 -12.24
N LYS A 44 21.97 2.98 -13.09
CA LYS A 44 21.33 1.86 -13.79
C LYS A 44 20.81 0.80 -12.82
N ASN A 45 21.59 0.45 -11.80
CA ASN A 45 21.18 -0.49 -10.75
C ASN A 45 20.06 0.07 -9.87
N GLN A 46 20.09 1.35 -9.53
CA GLN A 46 18.99 1.97 -8.80
C GLN A 46 17.71 1.94 -9.63
N LYS A 47 17.80 2.27 -10.92
CA LYS A 47 16.66 2.23 -11.84
C LYS A 47 16.10 0.81 -11.97
N SER A 48 16.93 -0.23 -12.02
CA SER A 48 16.46 -1.62 -12.10
C SER A 48 15.71 -2.04 -10.83
N ILE A 49 16.20 -1.65 -9.66
CA ILE A 49 15.55 -1.87 -8.36
C ILE A 49 14.19 -1.15 -8.32
N ASP A 50 14.14 0.11 -8.76
CA ASP A 50 12.91 0.90 -8.76
C ASP A 50 11.87 0.32 -9.74
N THR A 51 12.31 -0.14 -10.92
CA THR A 51 11.42 -0.82 -11.88
C THR A 51 10.90 -2.15 -11.35
N ALA A 52 11.75 -2.94 -10.68
CA ALA A 52 11.32 -4.21 -10.08
C ALA A 52 10.28 -3.98 -8.97
N GLY A 53 10.45 -2.95 -8.14
CA GLY A 53 9.47 -2.55 -7.14
C GLY A 53 8.15 -2.07 -7.77
N ALA A 54 8.22 -1.28 -8.83
CA ALA A 54 7.03 -0.84 -9.57
C ALA A 54 6.26 -2.00 -10.21
N ASP A 55 6.95 -3.00 -10.74
CA ASP A 55 6.33 -4.19 -11.32
C ASP A 55 5.68 -5.09 -10.27
N ILE A 56 6.25 -5.21 -9.06
CA ILE A 56 5.61 -5.90 -7.94
C ILE A 56 4.32 -5.20 -7.56
N ILE A 57 4.33 -3.87 -7.40
CA ILE A 57 3.13 -3.10 -7.05
C ILE A 57 2.08 -3.21 -8.15
N LYS A 58 2.47 -3.14 -9.43
CA LYS A 58 1.55 -3.37 -10.55
C LYS A 58 0.93 -4.76 -10.51
N LYS A 59 1.74 -5.79 -10.27
CA LYS A 59 1.26 -7.18 -10.14
C LYS A 59 0.35 -7.37 -8.92
N GLU A 60 0.60 -6.69 -7.80
CA GLU A 60 -0.28 -6.70 -6.64
C GLU A 60 -1.62 -6.00 -6.91
N ILE A 61 -1.61 -4.90 -7.67
CA ILE A 61 -2.83 -4.22 -8.11
C ILE A 61 -3.61 -5.11 -9.09
N GLU A 62 -2.94 -5.78 -10.03
CA GLU A 62 -3.56 -6.71 -10.99
C GLU A 62 -4.07 -8.00 -10.32
N ALA A 63 -3.36 -8.50 -9.30
CA ALA A 63 -3.76 -9.69 -8.53
C ALA A 63 -4.77 -9.37 -7.40
N GLY A 64 -4.94 -8.09 -7.05
CA GLY A 64 -5.75 -7.60 -5.93
C GLY A 64 -7.27 -7.66 -6.14
N GLY A 65 -7.77 -8.66 -6.87
CA GLY A 65 -9.16 -8.72 -7.35
C GLY A 65 -10.20 -9.00 -6.26
N LEU A 66 -10.03 -10.00 -5.40
CA LEU A 66 -11.07 -10.37 -4.41
C LEU A 66 -10.73 -10.01 -2.95
N ALA A 67 -9.47 -10.15 -2.55
CA ALA A 67 -9.04 -9.90 -1.17
C ALA A 67 -8.97 -8.40 -0.81
N ALA A 68 -8.93 -7.51 -1.80
CA ALA A 68 -9.08 -6.06 -1.55
C ALA A 68 -10.56 -5.62 -1.59
N GLN A 69 -11.39 -6.33 -2.35
CA GLN A 69 -12.78 -5.95 -2.64
C GLN A 69 -13.82 -6.48 -1.65
N TRP A 70 -13.47 -7.45 -0.78
CA TRP A 70 -14.43 -7.95 0.23
C TRP A 70 -14.98 -6.82 1.13
N ARG A 71 -14.21 -5.74 1.33
CA ARG A 71 -14.61 -4.54 2.07
C ARG A 71 -15.81 -3.81 1.42
N PRO A 72 -15.71 -3.30 0.17
CA PRO A 72 -16.87 -2.79 -0.57
C PRO A 72 -18.03 -3.79 -0.69
N ILE A 73 -17.74 -5.07 -0.91
CA ILE A 73 -18.78 -6.10 -1.10
C ILE A 73 -19.63 -6.26 0.17
N LEU A 74 -19.01 -6.29 1.36
CA LEU A 74 -19.75 -6.35 2.61
C LEU A 74 -20.58 -5.08 2.86
N ALA A 75 -20.04 -3.90 2.53
CA ALA A 75 -20.81 -2.65 2.62
C ALA A 75 -22.06 -2.66 1.72
N LEU A 76 -21.93 -3.20 0.50
CA LEU A 76 -23.06 -3.38 -0.42
C LEU A 76 -24.07 -4.42 0.09
N ALA A 77 -23.61 -5.53 0.68
CA ALA A 77 -24.50 -6.53 1.26
C ALA A 77 -25.33 -5.95 2.42
N PHE A 78 -24.70 -5.24 3.36
CA PHE A 78 -25.41 -4.58 4.47
C PHE A 78 -26.33 -3.46 3.99
N GLY A 79 -25.88 -2.62 3.04
CA GLY A 79 -26.72 -1.60 2.42
C GLY A 79 -27.93 -2.20 1.73
N GLY A 80 -27.76 -3.33 1.03
CA GLY A 80 -28.85 -4.08 0.40
C GLY A 80 -29.86 -4.62 1.42
N ILE A 81 -29.41 -5.13 2.57
CA ILE A 81 -30.29 -5.57 3.66
C ILE A 81 -31.11 -4.38 4.18
N VAL A 82 -30.47 -3.23 4.47
CA VAL A 82 -31.18 -2.04 4.96
C VAL A 82 -32.22 -1.56 3.95
N VAL A 83 -31.87 -1.49 2.67
CA VAL A 83 -32.80 -1.12 1.59
C VAL A 83 -33.96 -2.10 1.51
N PHE A 84 -33.70 -3.41 1.58
CA PHE A 84 -34.75 -4.43 1.54
C PHE A 84 -35.76 -4.27 2.67
N TYR A 85 -35.29 -4.09 3.91
CA TYR A 85 -36.18 -3.85 5.06
C TYR A 85 -36.95 -2.53 4.94
N THR A 86 -36.33 -1.48 4.40
CA THR A 86 -36.97 -0.17 4.18
C THR A 86 -38.11 -0.29 3.17
N ILE A 87 -37.90 -1.05 2.09
CA ILE A 87 -38.93 -1.35 1.09
C ILE A 87 -40.04 -2.20 1.72
N MET A 88 -39.71 -3.23 2.50
CA MET A 88 -40.72 -4.03 3.21
C MET A 88 -41.59 -3.19 4.16
N GLN A 89 -40.99 -2.26 4.91
CA GLN A 89 -41.75 -1.34 5.77
C GLN A 89 -42.64 -0.40 4.96
N ALA A 90 -42.16 0.14 3.84
CA ALA A 90 -42.97 0.95 2.95
C ALA A 90 -44.17 0.14 2.41
N MET A 91 -43.94 -1.10 1.96
CA MET A 91 -45.01 -1.98 1.49
C MET A 91 -46.04 -2.31 2.58
N PHE A 92 -45.60 -2.48 3.83
CA PHE A 92 -46.50 -2.63 4.99
C PHE A 92 -47.34 -1.36 5.21
N ALA A 93 -46.73 -0.17 5.13
CA ALA A 93 -47.44 1.10 5.29
C ALA A 93 -48.49 1.35 4.19
N PHE A 94 -48.25 0.86 2.97
CA PHE A 94 -49.22 0.87 1.87
C PHE A 94 -50.23 -0.28 1.91
N GLY A 95 -50.19 -1.14 2.94
CA GLY A 95 -51.12 -2.25 3.13
C GLY A 95 -50.91 -3.43 2.17
N TRP A 96 -49.80 -3.47 1.43
CA TRP A 96 -49.47 -4.56 0.50
C TRP A 96 -48.92 -5.80 1.22
N VAL A 97 -48.41 -5.62 2.43
CA VAL A 97 -47.85 -6.70 3.27
C VAL A 97 -48.45 -6.57 4.67
N SER A 98 -48.81 -7.70 5.29
CA SER A 98 -49.45 -7.75 6.61
C SER A 98 -48.48 -7.91 7.78
N VAL A 99 -47.18 -8.07 7.49
CA VAL A 99 -46.11 -8.25 8.48
C VAL A 99 -45.15 -7.09 8.41
N SER A 100 -44.99 -6.37 9.52
CA SER A 100 -43.93 -5.38 9.67
C SER A 100 -42.63 -6.08 10.07
N VAL A 101 -41.62 -5.98 9.22
CA VAL A 101 -40.29 -6.50 9.49
C VAL A 101 -39.37 -5.31 9.78
N ALA A 102 -38.95 -5.18 11.04
CA ALA A 102 -38.01 -4.14 11.46
C ALA A 102 -36.58 -4.66 11.42
N VAL A 103 -35.63 -3.79 11.06
CA VAL A 103 -34.20 -4.15 11.08
C VAL A 103 -33.77 -4.48 12.52
N PRO A 104 -33.19 -5.66 12.77
CA PRO A 104 -32.68 -6.01 14.10
C PRO A 104 -31.61 -5.03 14.59
N SER A 105 -31.65 -4.65 15.87
CA SER A 105 -30.66 -3.78 16.52
C SER A 105 -29.23 -4.31 16.39
N GLU A 106 -29.09 -5.62 16.37
CA GLU A 106 -27.82 -6.34 16.27
C GLU A 106 -27.13 -6.09 14.92
N LEU A 107 -27.90 -5.83 13.86
CA LEU A 107 -27.37 -5.53 12.53
C LEU A 107 -26.63 -4.18 12.53
N TRP A 108 -27.18 -3.19 13.24
CA TRP A 108 -26.55 -1.88 13.40
C TRP A 108 -25.24 -1.96 14.18
N ASN A 109 -25.22 -2.77 15.25
CA ASN A 109 -24.00 -3.03 16.02
C ASN A 109 -22.93 -3.72 15.18
N LEU A 110 -23.33 -4.73 14.39
CA LEU A 110 -22.42 -5.45 13.50
C LEU A 110 -21.81 -4.52 12.45
N MET A 111 -22.61 -3.64 11.84
CA MET A 111 -22.14 -2.65 10.86
C MET A 111 -21.13 -1.68 11.50
N LEU A 112 -21.39 -1.21 12.72
CA LEU A 112 -20.51 -0.29 13.43
C LEU A 112 -19.17 -0.94 13.79
N VAL A 113 -19.19 -2.22 14.22
CA VAL A 113 -17.97 -3.01 14.44
C VAL A 113 -17.17 -3.19 13.15
N MET A 114 -17.83 -3.42 12.01
CA MET A 114 -17.17 -3.58 10.72
C MET A 114 -16.47 -2.29 10.26
N ILE A 115 -17.15 -1.14 10.37
CA ILE A 115 -16.58 0.16 10.01
C ILE A 115 -15.47 0.57 11.00
N GLY A 116 -15.69 0.36 12.29
CA GLY A 116 -14.72 0.62 13.35
C GLY A 116 -13.46 -0.24 13.23
N GLY A 117 -13.61 -1.54 13.01
CA GLY A 117 -12.48 -2.46 12.81
C GLY A 117 -11.64 -2.11 11.59
N TYR A 118 -12.26 -1.70 10.48
CA TYR A 118 -11.56 -1.29 9.27
C TYR A 118 -10.76 0.00 9.43
N THR A 119 -11.41 1.03 10.01
CA THR A 119 -10.79 2.33 10.21
C THR A 119 -9.64 2.23 11.20
N LEU A 120 -9.79 1.45 12.26
CA LEU A 120 -8.72 1.17 13.22
C LEU A 120 -7.58 0.35 12.59
N GLY A 121 -7.87 -0.66 11.77
CA GLY A 121 -6.84 -1.47 11.09
C GLY A 121 -5.96 -0.64 10.14
N ARG A 122 -6.58 0.16 9.26
CA ARG A 122 -5.82 1.06 8.36
C ARG A 122 -5.11 2.19 9.08
N SER A 123 -5.69 2.67 10.18
CA SER A 123 -5.04 3.69 11.00
C SER A 123 -3.82 3.10 11.73
N GLY A 124 -3.95 1.88 12.26
CA GLY A 124 -2.85 1.16 12.91
C GLY A 124 -1.67 0.89 11.98
N GLU A 125 -1.92 0.42 10.76
CA GLU A 125 -0.86 0.24 9.74
C GLU A 125 -0.09 1.54 9.47
N LYS A 126 -0.78 2.67 9.40
CA LYS A 126 -0.14 3.98 9.20
C LYS A 126 0.66 4.45 10.42
N MET A 127 0.17 4.21 11.64
CA MET A 127 0.90 4.59 12.85
C MET A 127 2.19 3.78 13.01
N VAL A 128 2.14 2.47 12.78
CA VAL A 128 3.32 1.60 12.85
C VAL A 128 4.35 1.95 11.76
N GLY A 129 3.89 2.32 10.56
CA GLY A 129 4.77 2.78 9.47
C GLY A 129 5.50 4.09 9.80
N ASN A 130 4.87 5.01 10.53
CA ASN A 130 5.49 6.28 10.95
C ASN A 130 6.46 6.12 12.13
N LEU A 131 6.25 5.13 13.01
CA LEU A 131 7.14 4.84 14.14
C LEU A 131 8.46 4.15 13.72
N LYS A 132 8.53 3.63 12.49
CA LYS A 132 9.71 2.92 11.96
C LYS A 132 10.60 3.80 11.06
N LYS A 133 10.22 5.05 10.82
CA LYS A 133 11.06 6.09 10.20
C LYS A 133 11.85 6.81 11.28
#